data_AF-A0A8J8NST1-F1
#
_entry.id   AF-A0A8J8NST1-F1
#
_cell.length_a   1.000
_cell.length_b   1.000
_cell.length_c   1.000
_cell.angle_alpha   90.00
_cell.angle_beta   90.00
_cell.angle_gamma   90.00
#
_symmetry.space_group_name_H-M   'P 1'
#
loop_
_entity.id
_entity.type
_entity.pdbx_description
1 polymer ?
#
loop_
_entity_poly.entity_id
_entity_poly.type
_entity_poly.pdbx_seq_one_letter_code
_entity_poly.pdbx_strand_id
1 'polypeptide(L)'
;MLQELIEELDKGKVRVQESRKEIFGRIDALIGELTTAKSNIEKQLSAEETQQQMTVAAQLNQLPKKGQDTLKRVINTNKTYYENLSKFGKFVAKEFPPKPEYEEPFFKDYIIDKSALNQTIAEHMFRSGFNQAGDTFTKEVIGQLGQEDEEQLVSEEFKAKFKTLNLIVKEMRNGVLSGAKAWAREHTQQLGELGSDLLYAMVKSEFLIMLQQGKELSQIHDGGADIKMEDASEQGW
;
A
#
# COMPACT_ATOMS: atom_id res chain seq x y z
N MET A 1 -21.06 8.26 18.18
CA MET A 1 -19.59 8.37 18.29
C MET A 1 -19.00 9.30 17.24
N LEU A 2 -18.63 8.86 16.02
CA LEU A 2 -18.00 9.77 15.02
C LEU A 2 -18.93 10.92 14.56
N GLN A 3 -20.23 10.66 14.40
CA GLN A 3 -21.20 11.71 14.05
C GLN A 3 -21.38 12.76 15.15
N GLU A 4 -21.38 12.35 16.43
CA GLU A 4 -21.50 13.29 17.56
C GLU A 4 -20.25 14.16 17.70
N LEU A 5 -19.07 13.62 17.42
CA LEU A 5 -17.83 14.38 17.38
C LEU A 5 -17.85 15.43 16.25
N ILE A 6 -18.32 15.05 15.06
CA ILE A 6 -18.46 15.97 13.93
C ILE A 6 -19.45 17.08 14.29
N GLU A 7 -20.58 16.74 14.92
CA GLU A 7 -21.57 17.72 15.35
C GLU A 7 -21.03 18.69 16.41
N GLU A 8 -20.27 18.21 17.40
CA GLU A 8 -19.59 19.07 18.38
C GLU A 8 -18.46 19.90 17.78
N LEU A 9 -17.73 19.38 16.79
CA LEU A 9 -16.73 20.14 16.04
C LEU A 9 -17.39 21.29 15.27
N ASP A 10 -18.52 21.04 14.61
CA ASP A 10 -19.27 22.07 13.89
C ASP A 10 -19.85 23.13 14.84
N LYS A 11 -20.44 22.72 15.96
CA LYS A 11 -20.88 23.63 17.03
C LYS A 11 -19.72 24.47 17.58
N GLY A 12 -18.57 23.83 17.81
CA GLY A 12 -17.34 24.49 18.26
C GLY A 12 -16.87 25.54 17.25
N LYS A 13 -16.81 25.18 15.97
CA LYS A 13 -16.42 26.07 14.87
C LYS A 13 -17.33 27.30 14.78
N VAL A 14 -18.65 27.11 14.85
CA VAL A 14 -19.62 28.22 14.85
C VAL A 14 -19.38 29.15 16.05
N ARG A 15 -19.27 28.61 17.26
CA ARG A 15 -19.02 29.41 18.48
C ARG A 15 -17.72 30.20 18.42
N VAL A 16 -16.67 29.62 17.84
CA VAL A 16 -15.38 30.29 17.62
C VAL A 16 -15.52 31.43 16.62
N GLN A 17 -16.20 31.20 15.50
CA GLN A 17 -16.44 32.23 14.49
C GLN A 17 -17.27 33.39 15.04
N GLU A 18 -18.31 33.10 15.81
CA GLU A 18 -19.14 34.11 16.48
C GLU A 18 -18.34 34.93 17.49
N SER A 19 -17.57 34.27 18.36
CA SER A 19 -16.72 34.93 19.35
C SER A 19 -15.69 35.84 18.69
N ARG A 20 -15.08 35.37 17.59
CA ARG A 20 -14.12 36.14 16.79
C ARG A 20 -14.78 37.36 16.14
N LYS A 21 -15.97 37.19 15.55
CA LYS A 21 -16.75 38.28 14.94
C LYS A 21 -17.15 39.32 15.99
N GLU A 22 -17.54 38.89 17.19
CA GLU A 22 -17.89 39.79 18.28
C GLU A 22 -16.67 40.61 18.75
N ILE A 23 -15.52 39.97 18.96
CA ILE A 23 -14.28 40.65 19.39
C ILE A 23 -13.87 41.69 18.35
N PHE A 24 -13.80 41.33 17.07
CA PHE A 24 -13.44 42.28 16.01
C PHE A 24 -14.45 43.42 15.90
N GLY A 25 -15.75 43.12 15.89
CA GLY A 25 -16.79 44.15 15.81
C GLY A 25 -16.73 45.15 16.98
N ARG A 26 -16.39 44.70 18.19
CA ARG A 26 -16.20 45.59 19.34
C ARG A 26 -14.95 46.45 19.23
N ILE A 27 -13.85 45.89 18.73
CA ILE A 27 -12.61 46.63 18.51
C ILE A 27 -12.82 47.69 17.42
N ASP A 28 -13.46 47.32 16.30
CA ASP A 28 -13.76 48.23 15.20
C ASP A 28 -14.71 49.35 15.63
N ALA A 29 -15.73 49.04 16.44
CA ALA A 29 -16.62 50.05 17.04
C ALA A 29 -15.85 51.02 17.94
N LEU A 30 -14.95 50.53 18.79
CA LEU A 30 -14.11 51.37 19.64
C LEU A 30 -13.17 52.26 18.81
N ILE A 31 -12.57 51.72 17.75
CA ILE A 31 -11.75 52.49 16.81
C ILE A 31 -12.60 53.59 16.17
N GLY A 32 -13.81 53.26 15.68
CA GLY A 32 -14.73 54.25 15.10
C GLY A 32 -15.12 55.35 16.08
N GLU A 33 -15.41 55.00 17.33
CA GLU A 33 -15.70 55.96 18.40
C GLU A 33 -14.49 56.86 18.71
N LEU A 34 -13.28 56.28 18.80
CA LEU A 34 -12.03 57.02 19.02
C LEU A 34 -11.73 57.98 17.85
N THR A 35 -11.91 57.53 16.61
CA THR A 35 -11.70 58.37 15.41
C THR A 35 -12.73 59.50 15.34
N THR A 36 -13.99 59.22 15.68
CA THR A 36 -15.05 60.24 15.74
C THR A 36 -14.76 61.27 16.83
N ALA A 37 -14.38 60.81 18.03
CA ALA A 37 -14.01 61.68 19.12
C ALA A 37 -12.78 62.54 18.76
N LYS A 38 -11.75 61.95 18.14
CA LYS A 38 -10.58 62.68 17.63
C LYS A 38 -10.99 63.76 16.64
N SER A 39 -11.81 63.44 15.64
CA SER A 39 -12.27 64.41 14.64
C SER A 39 -13.11 65.53 15.26
N ASN A 40 -13.93 65.22 16.27
CA ASN A 40 -14.71 66.22 17.00
C ASN A 40 -13.83 67.16 17.81
N ILE A 41 -12.82 66.63 18.50
CA ILE A 41 -11.84 67.43 19.25
C ILE A 41 -11.07 68.35 18.30
N GLU A 42 -10.59 67.83 17.16
CA GLU A 42 -9.89 68.61 16.12
C GLU A 42 -10.76 69.75 15.56
N LYS A 43 -12.05 69.51 15.32
CA LYS A 43 -12.99 70.54 14.86
C LYS A 43 -13.30 71.59 15.92
N GLN A 44 -13.31 71.21 17.19
CA GLN A 44 -13.63 72.12 18.29
C GLN A 44 -12.43 72.94 18.77
N LEU A 45 -11.20 72.52 18.44
CA LEU A 45 -9.97 73.28 18.71
C LEU A 45 -9.93 74.68 18.05
N SER A 46 -10.82 74.99 17.09
CA SER A 46 -11.00 76.31 16.50
C SER A 46 -12.25 77.09 16.97
N ALA A 47 -13.02 76.55 17.93
CA ALA A 47 -14.25 77.16 18.47
C ALA A 47 -13.99 78.05 19.71
N GLU A 48 -15.01 78.79 20.18
CA GLU A 48 -14.94 79.62 21.39
C GLU A 48 -14.50 78.83 22.64
N GLU A 49 -13.68 79.48 23.48
CA GLU A 49 -12.95 78.90 24.62
C GLU A 49 -13.88 78.20 25.63
N THR A 50 -15.10 78.73 25.83
CA THR A 50 -16.10 78.15 26.74
C THR A 50 -16.72 76.86 26.19
N GLN A 51 -16.90 76.78 24.87
CA GLN A 51 -17.49 75.62 24.19
C GLN A 51 -16.46 74.49 24.05
N GLN A 52 -15.17 74.84 23.95
CA GLN A 52 -14.05 73.92 24.03
C GLN A 52 -13.98 73.24 25.39
N GLN A 53 -14.01 74.01 26.49
CA GLN A 53 -13.86 73.47 27.84
C GLN A 53 -14.96 72.47 28.23
N MET A 54 -16.22 72.72 27.88
CA MET A 54 -17.31 71.80 28.24
C MET A 54 -17.32 70.52 27.40
N THR A 55 -17.13 70.65 26.08
CA THR A 55 -17.40 69.53 25.16
C THR A 55 -16.19 68.60 25.01
N VAL A 56 -14.98 69.17 24.93
CA VAL A 56 -13.73 68.40 24.79
C VAL A 56 -13.37 67.70 26.10
N ALA A 57 -13.52 68.38 27.25
CA ALA A 57 -13.23 67.77 28.55
C ALA A 57 -14.20 66.62 28.90
N ALA A 58 -15.48 66.73 28.53
CA ALA A 58 -16.44 65.66 28.71
C ALA A 58 -16.08 64.42 27.87
N GLN A 59 -15.68 64.62 26.61
CA GLN A 59 -15.26 63.51 25.73
C GLN A 59 -13.97 62.84 26.22
N LEU A 60 -12.96 63.61 26.60
CA LEU A 60 -11.69 63.10 27.15
C LEU A 60 -11.89 62.31 28.44
N ASN A 61 -12.83 62.70 29.30
CA ASN A 61 -13.13 61.97 30.53
C ASN A 61 -13.90 60.66 30.31
N GLN A 62 -14.63 60.52 29.20
CA GLN A 62 -15.42 59.31 28.91
C GLN A 62 -14.66 58.25 28.12
N LEU A 63 -13.72 58.65 27.25
CA LEU A 63 -12.94 57.75 26.39
C LEU A 63 -12.18 56.64 27.15
N PRO A 64 -11.46 56.93 28.26
CA PRO A 64 -10.75 55.90 29.02
C PRO A 64 -11.70 54.85 29.62
N LYS A 65 -12.87 55.29 30.11
CA LYS A 65 -13.88 54.39 30.69
C LYS A 65 -14.43 53.43 29.63
N LYS A 66 -14.79 53.96 28.45
CA LYS A 66 -15.28 53.15 27.32
C LYS A 66 -14.23 52.16 26.82
N GLY A 67 -12.97 52.57 26.74
CA GLY A 67 -11.86 51.70 26.36
C GLY A 67 -11.67 50.56 27.37
N GLN A 68 -11.68 50.86 28.66
CA GLN A 68 -11.59 49.85 29.72
C GLN A 68 -12.78 48.88 29.71
N ASP A 69 -13.99 49.37 29.49
CA ASP A 69 -15.19 48.52 29.42
C ASP A 69 -15.18 47.59 28.20
N THR A 70 -14.68 48.09 27.06
CA THR A 70 -14.50 47.28 25.85
C THR A 70 -13.44 46.21 26.07
N LEU A 71 -12.31 46.58 26.68
CA LEU A 71 -11.24 45.64 27.02
C LEU A 71 -11.73 44.53 27.95
N LYS A 72 -12.47 44.87 29.02
CA LYS A 72 -13.07 43.89 29.93
C LYS A 72 -13.99 42.91 29.19
N ARG A 73 -14.82 43.41 28.27
CA ARG A 73 -15.70 42.55 27.47
C ARG A 73 -14.91 41.63 26.54
N VAL A 74 -13.91 42.14 25.83
CA VAL A 74 -13.03 41.34 24.95
C VAL A 74 -12.34 40.23 25.74
N ILE A 75 -11.79 40.56 26.92
CA ILE A 75 -11.17 39.57 27.82
C ILE A 75 -12.18 38.49 28.20
N ASN A 76 -13.41 38.86 28.55
CA ASN A 76 -14.43 37.91 28.94
C ASN A 76 -14.87 37.00 27.78
N THR A 77 -15.08 37.55 26.58
CA THR A 77 -15.38 36.76 25.37
C THR A 77 -14.23 35.80 25.04
N ASN A 78 -12.97 36.25 25.18
CA ASN A 78 -11.81 35.39 24.97
C ASN A 78 -11.70 34.27 26.01
N LYS A 79 -12.07 34.53 27.27
CA LYS A 79 -12.16 33.49 28.30
C LYS A 79 -13.18 32.42 27.92
N THR A 80 -14.37 32.82 27.47
CA THR A 80 -15.40 31.90 26.99
C THR A 80 -14.93 31.08 25.78
N TYR A 81 -14.15 31.68 24.87
CA TYR A 81 -13.51 30.96 23.76
C TYR A 81 -12.62 29.81 24.27
N TYR A 82 -11.71 30.09 25.21
CA TYR A 82 -10.82 29.05 25.75
C TYR A 82 -11.57 27.99 26.55
N GLU A 83 -12.64 28.36 27.27
CA GLU A 83 -13.51 27.40 27.95
C GLU A 83 -14.17 26.43 26.95
N ASN A 84 -14.65 26.93 25.82
CA ASN A 84 -15.23 26.10 24.77
C ASN A 84 -14.17 25.20 24.09
N LEU A 85 -12.97 25.73 23.84
CA LEU A 85 -11.86 24.96 23.28
C LEU A 85 -11.44 23.82 24.23
N SER A 86 -11.39 24.09 25.54
CA SER A 86 -11.09 23.08 26.56
C SER A 86 -12.17 22.00 26.61
N LYS A 87 -13.46 22.37 26.54
CA LYS A 87 -14.57 21.40 26.47
C LYS A 87 -14.44 20.49 25.25
N PHE A 88 -14.13 21.05 24.08
CA PHE A 88 -13.89 20.26 22.87
C PHE A 88 -12.71 19.29 23.04
N GLY A 89 -11.58 19.76 23.58
CA GLY A 89 -10.43 18.90 23.87
C GLY A 89 -10.76 17.73 24.81
N LYS A 90 -11.59 17.98 25.84
CA LYS A 90 -12.10 16.92 26.73
C LYS A 90 -13.01 15.94 26.02
N PHE A 91 -13.84 16.42 25.08
CA PHE A 91 -14.71 15.56 24.29
C PHE A 91 -13.91 14.67 23.34
N VAL A 92 -12.88 15.21 22.68
CA VAL A 92 -11.94 14.43 21.86
C VAL A 92 -11.25 13.35 22.70
N ALA A 93 -10.73 13.71 23.88
CA ALA A 93 -10.09 12.74 24.78
C ALA A 93 -11.03 11.64 25.27
N LYS A 94 -12.34 11.94 25.39
CA LYS A 94 -13.37 10.97 25.77
C LYS A 94 -13.69 9.99 24.62
N GLU A 95 -13.86 10.50 23.41
CA GLU A 95 -14.23 9.68 22.25
C GLU A 95 -13.03 8.91 21.66
N PHE A 96 -11.81 9.42 21.83
CA PHE A 96 -10.55 8.77 21.44
C PHE A 96 -9.67 8.52 22.66
N PRO A 97 -10.04 7.57 23.55
CA PRO A 97 -9.14 7.15 24.61
C PRO A 97 -7.88 6.55 23.97
N PRO A 98 -6.68 6.88 24.48
CA PRO A 98 -5.45 6.23 24.04
C PRO A 98 -5.58 4.74 24.36
N LYS A 99 -5.72 3.91 23.33
CA LYS A 99 -5.69 2.47 23.47
C LYS A 99 -4.25 2.00 23.28
N PRO A 100 -3.79 1.01 24.07
CA PRO A 100 -2.45 0.42 23.92
C PRO A 100 -2.23 -0.16 22.51
N GLU A 101 -3.30 -0.56 21.82
CA GLU A 101 -3.30 -1.00 20.42
C GLU A 101 -2.76 0.05 19.43
N TYR A 102 -2.83 1.35 19.76
CA TYR A 102 -2.29 2.44 18.94
C TYR A 102 -0.87 2.85 19.33
N GLU A 103 -0.35 2.32 20.43
CA GLU A 103 1.03 2.54 20.89
C GLU A 103 1.98 1.45 20.37
N GLU A 104 1.45 0.25 20.04
CA GLU A 104 2.24 -0.72 19.31
C GLU A 104 2.45 -0.27 17.85
N PRO A 105 3.69 -0.36 17.33
CA PRO A 105 3.92 -0.08 15.93
C PRO A 105 3.05 -1.00 15.07
N PHE A 106 2.27 -0.41 14.15
CA PHE A 106 1.38 -1.11 13.21
C PHE A 106 2.07 -2.27 12.47
N PHE A 107 3.40 -2.22 12.37
CA PHE A 107 4.24 -3.28 11.88
C PHE A 107 5.22 -3.65 13.00
N LYS A 108 5.09 -4.86 13.55
CA LYS A 108 6.20 -5.46 14.27
C LYS A 108 7.36 -5.58 13.29
N ASP A 109 8.57 -5.22 13.70
CA ASP A 109 9.78 -5.47 12.92
C ASP A 109 9.85 -6.97 12.63
N TYR A 110 9.39 -7.38 11.45
CA TYR A 110 9.37 -8.77 11.06
C TYR A 110 10.80 -9.17 10.75
N ILE A 111 11.39 -9.95 11.64
CA ILE A 111 12.70 -10.55 11.39
C ILE A 111 12.50 -11.62 10.33
N ILE A 112 12.84 -11.30 9.09
CA ILE A 112 12.79 -12.27 7.99
C ILE A 112 13.81 -13.37 8.27
N ASP A 113 13.34 -14.60 8.28
CA ASP A 113 14.22 -15.77 8.30
C ASP A 113 15.05 -15.80 7.01
N LYS A 114 16.35 -15.52 7.16
CA LYS A 114 17.30 -15.49 6.05
C LYS A 114 17.43 -16.86 5.38
N SER A 115 17.29 -17.95 6.13
CA SER A 115 17.39 -19.30 5.56
C SER A 115 16.21 -19.57 4.62
N ALA A 116 14.99 -19.35 5.11
CA ALA A 116 13.77 -19.49 4.30
C ALA A 116 13.77 -18.56 3.07
N LEU A 117 14.25 -17.32 3.23
CA LEU A 117 14.38 -16.37 2.12
C LEU A 117 15.39 -16.87 1.07
N ASN A 118 16.57 -17.30 1.50
CA ASN A 118 17.61 -17.78 0.59
C ASN A 118 17.16 -19.05 -0.16
N GLN A 119 16.51 -20.00 0.52
CA GLN A 119 15.89 -21.15 -0.13
C GLN A 119 14.87 -20.71 -1.18
N THR A 120 13.96 -19.80 -0.82
CA THR A 120 12.91 -19.30 -1.74
C THR A 120 13.52 -18.65 -2.98
N ILE A 121 14.58 -17.85 -2.81
CA ILE A 121 15.30 -17.21 -3.93
C ILE A 121 15.95 -18.27 -4.82
N ALA A 122 16.65 -19.25 -4.23
CA ALA A 122 17.32 -20.31 -4.97
C ALA A 122 16.32 -21.15 -5.77
N GLU A 123 15.23 -21.60 -5.14
CA GLU A 123 14.16 -22.33 -5.83
C GLU A 123 13.57 -21.53 -6.98
N HIS A 124 13.32 -20.24 -6.78
CA HIS A 124 12.78 -19.36 -7.81
C HIS A 124 13.73 -19.25 -9.01
N MET A 125 15.04 -19.11 -8.80
CA MET A 125 16.02 -19.03 -9.89
C MET A 125 16.01 -20.29 -10.77
N PHE A 126 15.94 -21.48 -10.17
CA PHE A 126 15.83 -22.74 -10.92
C PHE A 126 14.49 -22.87 -11.64
N ARG A 127 13.37 -22.50 -10.99
CA ARG A 127 12.04 -22.51 -11.63
C ARG A 127 11.96 -21.58 -12.84
N SER A 128 12.64 -20.43 -12.78
CA SER A 128 12.67 -19.42 -13.85
C SER A 128 13.67 -19.72 -14.97
N GLY A 129 14.50 -20.76 -14.83
CA GLY A 129 15.51 -21.15 -15.83
C GLY A 129 16.83 -20.41 -15.73
N PHE A 130 17.05 -19.63 -14.68
CA PHE A 130 18.32 -18.98 -14.38
C PHE A 130 19.32 -19.93 -13.70
N ASN A 131 19.56 -21.10 -14.31
CA ASN A 131 20.32 -22.20 -13.71
C ASN A 131 21.73 -21.79 -13.27
N GLN A 132 22.45 -21.04 -14.10
CA GLN A 132 23.80 -20.57 -13.78
C GLN A 132 23.81 -19.59 -12.61
N ALA A 133 22.86 -18.66 -12.58
CA ALA A 133 22.73 -17.72 -11.48
C ALA A 133 22.32 -18.43 -10.18
N GLY A 134 21.41 -19.41 -10.27
CA GLY A 134 21.03 -20.27 -9.15
C GLY A 134 22.20 -21.07 -8.59
N ASP A 135 23.00 -21.70 -9.46
CA ASP A 135 24.20 -22.44 -9.05
C ASP A 135 25.24 -21.53 -8.37
N THR A 136 25.46 -20.32 -8.89
CA THR A 136 26.36 -19.33 -8.26
C THR A 136 25.80 -18.85 -6.91
N PHE A 137 24.51 -18.50 -6.87
CA PHE A 137 23.85 -18.03 -5.65
C PHE A 137 23.90 -19.08 -4.53
N THR A 138 23.57 -20.34 -4.83
CA THR A 138 23.65 -21.42 -3.85
C THR A 138 25.07 -21.59 -3.31
N LYS A 139 26.11 -21.49 -4.15
CA LYS A 139 27.51 -21.55 -3.71
C LYS A 139 27.90 -20.37 -2.80
N GLU A 140 27.46 -19.16 -3.14
CA GLU A 140 27.75 -17.96 -2.34
C GLU A 140 27.07 -18.01 -0.98
N VAL A 141 25.81 -18.45 -0.93
CA VAL A 141 25.05 -18.60 0.33
C VAL A 141 25.67 -19.67 1.22
N ILE A 142 26.04 -20.83 0.67
CA ILE A 142 26.74 -21.90 1.40
C ILE A 142 28.09 -21.40 1.94
N GLY A 143 28.86 -20.67 1.11
CA GLY A 143 30.15 -20.10 1.51
C GLY A 143 30.05 -19.06 2.63
N GLN A 144 28.88 -18.44 2.83
CA GLN A 144 28.62 -17.47 3.90
C GLN A 144 28.05 -18.10 5.18
N LEU A 145 27.35 -19.22 5.09
CA LEU A 145 26.62 -19.86 6.21
C LEU A 145 27.46 -20.88 7.00
N GLY A 146 28.60 -21.33 6.47
CA GLY A 146 29.41 -22.38 7.12
C GLY A 146 28.89 -23.79 6.81
N GLN A 147 29.78 -24.79 6.89
CA GLN A 147 29.60 -26.14 6.31
C GLN A 147 28.44 -26.98 6.89
N GLU A 148 27.77 -26.54 7.96
CA GLU A 148 26.71 -27.33 8.61
C GLU A 148 25.36 -27.26 7.88
N ASP A 149 25.17 -26.29 6.97
CA ASP A 149 23.93 -26.09 6.17
C ASP A 149 24.09 -26.45 4.67
N GLU A 150 25.16 -27.18 4.30
CA GLU A 150 25.49 -27.51 2.91
C GLU A 150 24.42 -28.34 2.18
N GLU A 151 23.67 -29.17 2.89
CA GLU A 151 22.70 -30.10 2.30
C GLU A 151 21.30 -29.53 2.09
N GLN A 152 20.98 -28.33 2.59
CA GLN A 152 19.57 -27.95 2.77
C GLN A 152 19.03 -26.84 1.88
N LEU A 153 19.85 -26.09 1.12
CA LEU A 153 19.30 -24.93 0.42
C LEU A 153 18.34 -25.34 -0.72
N VAL A 154 18.77 -26.24 -1.60
CA VAL A 154 17.95 -26.83 -2.68
C VAL A 154 18.55 -28.18 -3.04
N SER A 155 17.76 -29.25 -3.02
CA SER A 155 18.24 -30.59 -3.36
C SER A 155 18.71 -30.69 -4.82
N GLU A 156 19.74 -31.49 -5.07
CA GLU A 156 20.22 -31.74 -6.45
C GLU A 156 19.13 -32.36 -7.33
N GLU A 157 18.24 -33.17 -6.76
CA GLU A 157 17.08 -33.71 -7.46
C GLU A 157 16.14 -32.59 -7.95
N PHE A 158 15.87 -31.58 -7.11
CA PHE A 158 15.07 -30.42 -7.50
C PHE A 158 15.73 -29.64 -8.63
N LYS A 159 17.04 -29.37 -8.51
CA LYS A 159 17.81 -28.69 -9.55
C LYS A 159 17.76 -29.46 -10.88
N ALA A 160 17.97 -30.78 -10.84
CA ALA A 160 17.95 -31.64 -12.02
C ALA A 160 16.58 -31.63 -12.72
N LYS A 161 15.48 -31.72 -11.96
CA LYS A 161 14.11 -31.65 -12.49
C LYS A 161 13.87 -30.33 -13.24
N PHE A 162 14.20 -29.19 -12.63
CA PHE A 162 14.00 -27.89 -13.27
C PHE A 162 14.99 -27.61 -14.39
N LYS A 163 16.24 -28.08 -14.32
CA LYS A 163 17.20 -28.01 -15.44
C LYS A 163 16.66 -28.78 -16.66
N THR A 164 16.12 -29.98 -16.45
CA THR A 164 15.50 -30.80 -17.50
C THR A 164 14.25 -30.12 -18.09
N LEU A 165 13.35 -29.63 -17.23
CA LEU A 165 12.14 -28.92 -17.65
C LEU A 165 12.49 -27.68 -18.49
N ASN A 166 13.41 -26.84 -18.02
CA ASN A 166 13.80 -25.62 -18.71
C ASN A 166 14.48 -25.92 -20.05
N LEU A 167 15.24 -27.02 -20.14
CA LEU A 167 15.81 -27.49 -21.40
C LEU A 167 14.70 -27.88 -22.39
N ILE A 168 13.76 -28.73 -21.97
CA ILE A 168 12.62 -29.16 -22.79
C ILE A 168 11.82 -27.95 -23.29
N VAL A 169 11.49 -27.01 -22.41
CA VAL A 169 10.74 -25.80 -22.78
C VAL A 169 11.52 -24.96 -23.79
N LYS A 170 12.86 -24.85 -23.64
CA LYS A 170 13.71 -24.14 -24.59
C LYS A 170 13.76 -24.82 -25.95
N GLU A 171 13.86 -26.15 -25.99
CA GLU A 171 13.80 -26.94 -27.23
C GLU A 171 12.45 -26.77 -27.93
N MET A 172 11.35 -26.87 -27.17
CA MET A 172 10.00 -26.70 -27.69
C MET A 172 9.78 -25.31 -28.29
N ARG A 173 10.31 -24.25 -27.66
CA ARG A 173 10.28 -22.88 -28.22
C ARG A 173 11.02 -22.77 -29.54
N ASN A 174 12.06 -23.57 -29.75
CA ASN A 174 12.83 -23.61 -30.99
C ASN A 174 12.23 -24.59 -32.03
N GLY A 175 11.05 -25.16 -31.76
CA GLY A 175 10.39 -26.13 -32.66
C GLY A 175 11.00 -27.53 -32.63
N VAL A 176 11.91 -27.81 -31.68
CA VAL A 176 12.52 -29.12 -31.49
C VAL A 176 11.74 -29.88 -30.43
N LEU A 177 11.13 -31.01 -30.80
CA LEU A 177 10.26 -31.81 -29.93
C LEU A 177 10.90 -33.11 -29.45
N SER A 178 12.16 -33.38 -29.78
CA SER A 178 12.84 -34.64 -29.47
C SER A 178 13.03 -34.88 -27.97
N GLY A 179 13.56 -33.91 -27.21
CA GLY A 179 13.76 -34.06 -25.76
C GLY A 179 12.44 -34.12 -25.01
N ALA A 180 11.45 -33.34 -25.46
CA ALA A 180 10.09 -33.36 -24.92
C ALA A 180 9.41 -34.74 -25.06
N LYS A 181 9.54 -35.37 -26.24
CA LYS A 181 9.03 -36.73 -26.52
C LYS A 181 9.75 -37.81 -25.71
N ALA A 182 11.08 -37.71 -25.59
CA ALA A 182 11.85 -38.66 -24.79
C ALA A 182 11.41 -38.64 -23.32
N TRP A 183 11.31 -37.44 -22.74
CA TRP A 183 10.82 -37.25 -21.38
C TRP A 183 9.39 -37.76 -21.19
N ALA A 184 8.48 -37.45 -22.12
CA ALA A 184 7.09 -37.90 -22.05
C ALA A 184 6.96 -39.43 -22.15
N ARG A 185 7.81 -40.10 -22.94
CA ARG A 185 7.86 -41.57 -23.01
C ARG A 185 8.33 -42.20 -21.71
N GLU A 186 9.37 -41.64 -21.10
CA GLU A 186 9.91 -42.10 -19.82
C GLU A 186 8.90 -41.92 -18.66
N HIS A 187 8.03 -40.91 -18.75
CA HIS A 187 7.04 -40.58 -17.71
C HIS A 187 5.60 -40.94 -18.10
N THR A 188 5.42 -41.87 -19.06
CA THR A 188 4.09 -42.23 -19.61
C THR A 188 3.11 -42.70 -18.53
N GLN A 189 3.58 -43.50 -17.56
CA GLN A 189 2.73 -44.01 -16.48
C GLN A 189 2.17 -42.86 -15.61
N GLN A 190 3.03 -41.93 -15.20
CA GLN A 190 2.65 -40.77 -14.38
C GLN A 190 1.72 -39.82 -15.15
N LEU A 191 1.96 -39.65 -16.45
CA LEU A 191 1.09 -38.86 -17.32
C LEU A 191 -0.30 -39.49 -17.48
N GLY A 192 -0.36 -40.83 -17.54
CA GLY A 192 -1.63 -41.57 -17.57
C GLY A 192 -2.45 -41.41 -16.29
N GLU A 193 -1.80 -41.46 -15.13
CA GLU A 193 -2.45 -41.20 -13.83
C GLU A 193 -3.01 -39.77 -13.71
N LEU A 194 -2.34 -38.80 -14.33
CA LEU A 194 -2.78 -37.39 -14.39
C LEU A 194 -3.80 -37.12 -15.50
N GLY A 195 -4.13 -38.11 -16.34
CA GLY A 195 -5.01 -37.93 -17.50
C GLY A 195 -4.46 -36.97 -18.57
N SER A 196 -3.14 -36.87 -18.68
CA SER A 196 -2.47 -35.90 -19.55
C SER A 196 -2.18 -36.48 -20.95
N ASP A 197 -2.80 -35.90 -21.97
CA ASP A 197 -2.56 -36.24 -23.39
C ASP A 197 -1.29 -35.61 -23.97
N LEU A 198 -0.30 -35.30 -23.12
CA LEU A 198 0.90 -34.53 -23.51
C LEU A 198 1.68 -35.19 -24.66
N LEU A 199 1.84 -36.52 -24.62
CA LEU A 199 2.53 -37.26 -25.67
C LEU A 199 1.79 -37.15 -27.02
N TYR A 200 0.46 -37.27 -27.00
CA TYR A 200 -0.37 -37.11 -28.19
C TYR A 200 -0.28 -35.68 -28.75
N ALA A 201 -0.35 -34.67 -27.88
CA ALA A 201 -0.22 -33.26 -28.28
C ALA A 201 1.14 -32.97 -28.92
N MET A 202 2.22 -33.56 -28.41
CA MET A 202 3.56 -33.42 -28.99
C MET A 202 3.67 -34.06 -30.38
N VAL A 203 3.18 -35.29 -30.54
CA VAL A 203 3.17 -35.98 -31.86
C VAL A 203 2.33 -35.20 -32.87
N LYS A 204 1.17 -34.69 -32.45
CA LYS A 204 0.33 -33.83 -33.30
C LYS A 204 1.04 -32.55 -33.73
N SER A 205 1.75 -31.89 -32.81
CA SER A 205 2.51 -30.68 -33.11
C SER A 205 3.64 -30.94 -34.10
N GLU A 206 4.37 -32.05 -33.93
CA GLU A 206 5.42 -32.48 -34.87
C GLU A 206 4.85 -32.73 -36.28
N PHE A 207 3.72 -33.42 -36.37
CA PHE A 207 3.03 -33.66 -37.63
C PHE A 207 2.64 -32.34 -38.33
N LEU A 208 2.13 -31.36 -37.58
CA LEU A 208 1.82 -30.03 -38.12
C LEU A 208 3.07 -29.29 -38.61
N ILE A 209 4.17 -29.35 -37.87
CA ILE A 209 5.46 -28.76 -38.27
C ILE A 209 5.97 -29.42 -39.56
N MET A 210 5.87 -30.75 -39.69
CA MET A 210 6.28 -31.48 -40.89
C MET A 210 5.43 -31.12 -42.10
N LEU A 211 4.10 -30.98 -41.94
CA LEU A 211 3.20 -30.54 -42.99
C LEU A 211 3.52 -29.11 -43.46
N GLN A 212 3.83 -28.21 -42.54
CA GLN A 212 4.24 -26.83 -42.87
C GLN A 212 5.58 -26.78 -43.63
N GLN A 213 6.48 -27.73 -43.40
CA GLN A 213 7.77 -27.83 -44.08
C GLN A 213 7.69 -28.53 -45.45
N GLY A 214 6.51 -29.01 -45.87
CA GLY A 214 6.33 -29.67 -47.16
C GLY A 214 7.07 -31.01 -47.30
N LYS A 215 7.43 -31.66 -46.19
CA LYS A 215 8.07 -32.99 -46.22
C LYS A 215 7.03 -34.05 -46.52
N GLU A 216 7.25 -34.84 -47.57
CA GLU A 216 6.38 -35.94 -47.97
C GLU A 216 6.31 -37.03 -46.87
N LEU A 217 5.11 -37.61 -46.73
CA LEU A 217 4.70 -38.63 -45.74
C LEU A 217 5.49 -39.97 -45.79
N SER A 218 6.55 -40.08 -46.58
CA SER A 218 7.28 -41.33 -46.83
C SER A 218 8.24 -41.75 -45.70
N GLN A 219 8.43 -40.93 -44.66
CA GLN A 219 9.24 -41.28 -43.48
C GLN A 219 8.42 -41.78 -42.28
N ILE A 220 7.12 -42.07 -42.46
CA ILE A 220 6.19 -42.46 -41.38
C ILE A 220 6.25 -43.97 -41.04
N HIS A 221 7.03 -44.78 -41.76
CA HIS A 221 7.14 -46.21 -41.50
C HIS A 221 8.54 -46.66 -41.08
N ASP A 222 8.92 -46.33 -39.84
CA ASP A 222 9.87 -47.16 -39.09
C ASP A 222 9.63 -46.99 -37.59
N GLY A 223 9.04 -48.02 -36.95
CA GLY A 223 8.71 -47.98 -35.52
C GLY A 223 7.39 -48.66 -35.11
N GLY A 224 6.63 -49.19 -36.07
CA GLY A 224 5.55 -50.14 -35.79
C GLY A 224 6.10 -51.54 -35.56
N ALA A 225 6.84 -51.73 -34.47
CA ALA A 225 7.27 -53.06 -34.05
C ALA A 225 6.07 -53.82 -33.42
N ASP A 226 5.67 -54.88 -34.12
CA ASP A 226 5.03 -56.10 -33.63
C ASP A 226 4.31 -56.01 -32.27
N ILE A 227 3.02 -55.68 -32.31
CA ILE A 227 2.08 -56.26 -31.35
C ILE A 227 1.63 -57.59 -31.95
N LYS A 228 2.36 -58.65 -31.62
CA LYS A 228 1.84 -60.02 -31.78
C LYS A 228 0.54 -60.12 -30.98
N MET A 229 -0.58 -60.28 -31.68
CA MET A 229 -1.78 -60.85 -31.08
C MET A 229 -1.45 -62.31 -30.78
N GLU A 230 -1.10 -62.58 -29.52
CA GLU A 230 -0.99 -63.94 -29.02
C GLU A 230 -2.40 -64.43 -28.67
N ASP A 231 -2.74 -65.53 -29.33
CA ASP A 231 -4.00 -66.24 -29.35
C ASP A 231 -4.41 -66.66 -27.93
N ALA A 232 -5.56 -66.15 -27.47
CA ALA A 232 -6.15 -66.48 -26.19
C ALA A 232 -7.64 -66.76 -26.35
N SER A 233 -7.98 -67.82 -27.08
CA SER A 233 -9.20 -68.57 -26.83
C SER A 233 -9.13 -69.96 -27.47
N GLU A 234 -8.93 -70.98 -26.64
CA GLU A 234 -9.76 -72.20 -26.58
C GLU A 234 -8.98 -73.33 -25.89
N GLN A 235 -9.00 -73.31 -24.55
CA GLN A 235 -9.05 -74.55 -23.79
C GLN A 235 -10.53 -74.84 -23.51
N GLY A 236 -11.03 -75.89 -24.14
CA GLY A 236 -12.36 -76.44 -23.96
C GLY A 236 -12.41 -77.84 -24.57
N TRP A 237 -12.16 -78.84 -23.71
CA TRP A 237 -12.14 -80.30 -23.89
C TRP A 237 -10.83 -80.93 -24.38
#